data_AF-A0A5B2YM81-F1
#
_entry.id   AF-A0A5B2YM81-F1
#
_cell.length_a   1.000
_cell.length_b   1.000
_cell.length_c   1.000
_cell.angle_alpha   90.00
_cell.angle_beta   90.00
_cell.angle_gamma   90.00
#
_symmetry.space_group_name_H-M   'P 1'
#
loop_
_entity.id
_entity.type
_entity.pdbx_description
1 polymer ?
#
loop_
_entity_poly.entity_id
_entity_poly.type
_entity_poly.pdbx_seq_one_letter_code
_entity_poly.pdbx_strand_id
1 'polypeptide(L)'
;TREFADTAHKTHGRSMIILGAGVNHWYHMDMNYRGMINMLIFCGCVGQSGGGWAHYVGQEKLRPQTGWLPLAFALDWNRPPRQMN
;
A
#
# COMPACT_ATOMS: atom_id res chain seq x y z
N THR A 1 -12.42 15.71 -7.79
CA THR A 1 -12.62 15.17 -6.42
C THR A 1 -14.09 15.00 -6.06
N ARG A 2 -15.02 15.87 -6.50
CA ARG A 2 -16.45 15.77 -6.15
C ARG A 2 -17.11 14.43 -6.54
N GLU A 3 -16.95 13.97 -7.78
CA GLU A 3 -17.53 12.69 -8.25
C GLU A 3 -16.92 11.48 -7.53
N PHE A 4 -15.62 11.55 -7.23
CA PHE A 4 -14.93 10.52 -6.45
C PHE A 4 -15.52 10.41 -5.04
N ALA A 5 -15.69 11.55 -4.37
CA ALA A 5 -16.30 11.60 -3.03
C ALA A 5 -17.78 11.20 -3.05
N ASP A 6 -18.54 11.59 -4.08
CA ASP A 6 -19.95 11.23 -4.23
C ASP A 6 -20.12 9.72 -4.47
N THR A 7 -19.26 9.11 -5.30
CA THR A 7 -19.25 7.65 -5.50
C THR A 7 -18.91 6.94 -4.19
N ALA A 8 -17.87 7.38 -3.49
CA ALA A 8 -17.49 6.82 -2.20
C ALA A 8 -18.62 6.94 -1.17
N HIS A 9 -19.29 8.09 -1.10
CA HIS A 9 -20.43 8.31 -0.21
C HIS A 9 -21.59 7.36 -0.51
N LYS A 10 -22.01 7.26 -1.78
CA LYS A 10 -23.12 6.38 -2.21
C LYS A 10 -22.82 4.90 -2.00
N THR A 11 -21.56 4.49 -2.16
CA THR A 11 -21.16 3.08 -2.16
C THR A 11 -20.56 2.60 -0.85
N HIS A 12 -20.46 3.48 0.16
CA HIS A 12 -19.80 3.23 1.44
C HIS A 12 -18.30 2.90 1.26
N GLY A 13 -17.58 3.80 0.58
CA GLY A 13 -16.12 3.76 0.44
C GLY A 13 -15.60 2.99 -0.78
N ARG A 14 -16.43 2.63 -1.77
CA ARG A 14 -15.98 1.88 -2.97
C ARG A 14 -15.43 2.81 -4.06
N SER A 15 -14.40 3.56 -3.71
CA SER A 15 -13.60 4.34 -4.65
C SER A 15 -12.13 4.10 -4.38
N MET A 16 -11.37 3.83 -5.45
CA MET A 16 -10.00 3.34 -5.36
C MET A 16 -9.06 4.20 -6.20
N ILE A 17 -7.82 4.34 -5.76
CA ILE A 17 -6.73 4.90 -6.55
C ILE A 17 -5.72 3.79 -6.82
N ILE A 18 -5.50 3.49 -8.10
CA ILE A 18 -4.43 2.60 -8.56
C ILE A 18 -3.22 3.47 -8.92
N LEU A 19 -2.06 3.19 -8.31
CA LEU A 19 -0.85 4.00 -8.45
C LEU A 19 0.41 3.13 -8.58
N GLY A 20 1.49 3.69 -9.12
CA GLY A 20 2.75 2.98 -9.30
C GLY A 20 3.97 3.91 -9.40
N ALA A 21 5.01 3.46 -10.09
CA ALA A 21 6.31 4.13 -10.17
C ALA A 21 6.26 5.59 -10.67
N GLY A 22 5.29 5.93 -11.54
CA GLY A 22 5.14 7.28 -12.09
C GLY A 22 4.94 8.38 -11.04
N VAL A 23 4.45 8.03 -9.85
CA VAL A 23 4.31 8.94 -8.70
C VAL A 23 5.26 8.59 -7.55
N ASN A 24 5.81 7.36 -7.53
CA ASN A 24 6.73 6.86 -6.51
C ASN A 24 8.20 7.24 -6.75
N HIS A 25 8.65 7.35 -8.00
CA HIS A 25 10.07 7.54 -8.32
C HIS A 25 10.48 9.02 -8.38
N TRP A 26 9.83 9.85 -7.57
CA TRP A 26 10.15 11.26 -7.42
C TRP A 26 10.78 11.51 -6.05
N TYR A 27 11.65 12.52 -5.97
CA TYR A 27 12.27 12.91 -4.70
C TYR A 27 11.23 13.19 -3.59
N HIS A 28 10.09 13.78 -3.96
CA HIS A 28 8.96 14.06 -3.07
C HIS A 28 7.81 13.04 -3.22
N MET A 29 8.13 11.76 -3.40
CA MET A 29 7.13 10.69 -3.55
C MET A 29 6.20 10.56 -2.34
N ASP A 30 6.69 10.88 -1.16
CA ASP A 30 5.93 10.91 0.08
C ASP A 30 4.78 11.92 0.01
N MET A 31 5.00 13.10 -0.58
CA MET A 31 3.95 14.11 -0.76
C MET A 31 2.89 13.66 -1.76
N ASN A 32 3.30 13.03 -2.88
CA ASN A 32 2.37 12.44 -3.84
C ASN A 32 1.49 11.39 -3.15
N TYR A 33 2.12 10.49 -2.38
CA TYR A 33 1.43 9.38 -1.70
C TYR A 33 0.45 9.90 -0.67
N ARG A 34 0.89 10.80 0.20
CA ARG A 34 0.06 11.38 1.27
C ARG A 34 -1.13 12.16 0.71
N GLY A 35 -0.97 12.86 -0.41
CA GLY A 35 -2.08 13.53 -1.09
C GLY A 35 -3.20 12.54 -1.50
N MET A 36 -2.82 11.44 -2.16
CA MET A 36 -3.75 10.38 -2.57
C MET A 36 -4.35 9.62 -1.37
N ILE A 37 -3.52 9.27 -0.39
CA ILE A 37 -3.94 8.57 0.83
C ILE A 37 -4.95 9.42 1.62
N ASN A 38 -4.71 10.72 1.79
CA ASN A 38 -5.65 11.61 2.47
C ASN A 38 -7.00 11.67 1.76
N MET A 39 -7.03 11.70 0.42
CA MET A 39 -8.27 11.67 -0.34
C MET A 39 -9.09 10.40 -0.03
N LEU A 40 -8.43 9.25 0.02
CA LEU A 40 -9.06 7.96 0.34
C LEU A 40 -9.54 7.89 1.80
N ILE A 41 -8.76 8.42 2.74
CA ILE A 41 -9.15 8.48 4.16
C ILE A 41 -10.37 9.40 4.33
N PHE A 42 -10.36 10.60 3.74
CA PHE A 42 -11.50 11.53 3.82
C PHE A 42 -12.77 10.99 3.19
N CYS A 43 -12.66 10.07 2.23
CA CYS A 43 -13.81 9.41 1.61
C CYS A 43 -14.17 8.05 2.25
N GLY A 44 -13.49 7.64 3.33
CA GLY A 44 -13.75 6.36 4.02
C GLY A 44 -13.46 5.12 3.16
N CYS A 45 -12.56 5.23 2.18
CA CYS A 45 -12.32 4.17 1.20
C CYS A 45 -11.33 3.09 1.67
N VAL A 46 -10.45 3.41 2.62
CA VAL A 46 -9.42 2.47 3.09
C VAL A 46 -10.07 1.34 3.91
N GLY A 47 -9.83 0.09 3.52
CA GLY A 47 -10.37 -1.10 4.19
C GLY A 47 -11.70 -1.60 3.65
N GLN A 48 -12.29 -0.91 2.66
CA GLN A 48 -13.53 -1.35 1.99
C GLN A 48 -13.23 -2.12 0.71
N SER A 49 -13.94 -3.24 0.49
CA SER A 49 -13.82 -3.99 -0.77
C SER A 49 -14.27 -3.13 -1.95
N GLY A 50 -13.41 -2.99 -2.96
CA GLY A 50 -13.64 -2.10 -4.10
C GLY A 50 -13.21 -0.64 -3.85
N GLY A 51 -12.59 -0.35 -2.71
CA GLY A 51 -12.04 0.96 -2.36
C GLY A 51 -10.59 0.91 -1.90
N GLY A 52 -9.97 2.09 -1.79
CA GLY A 52 -8.71 2.26 -1.06
C GLY A 52 -7.49 2.52 -1.92
N TRP A 53 -6.32 2.31 -1.30
CA TRP A 53 -5.01 2.58 -1.87
C TRP A 53 -4.46 1.31 -2.50
N ALA A 54 -4.35 1.30 -3.83
CA ALA A 54 -3.93 0.14 -4.60
C ALA A 54 -2.60 0.42 -5.30
N HIS A 55 -1.52 0.26 -4.54
CA HIS A 55 -0.15 0.46 -5.00
C HIS A 55 0.41 -0.78 -5.67
N TYR A 56 0.97 -0.61 -6.86
CA TYR A 56 1.65 -1.67 -7.60
C TYR A 56 2.99 -1.17 -8.15
N VAL A 57 4.07 -1.83 -7.76
CA VAL A 57 5.43 -1.63 -8.28
C VAL A 57 6.09 -2.96 -8.61
N GLY A 58 6.80 -3.55 -7.66
CA GLY A 58 7.49 -4.81 -7.81
C GLY A 58 6.62 -5.99 -7.37
N GLN A 59 7.24 -7.16 -7.32
CA GLN A 59 6.62 -8.37 -6.80
C GLN A 59 6.98 -8.56 -5.31
N GLU A 60 6.67 -7.59 -4.45
CA GLU A 60 7.10 -7.65 -3.04
C GLU A 60 6.32 -8.67 -2.19
N LYS A 61 5.11 -9.05 -2.60
CA LYS A 61 4.21 -9.87 -1.77
C LYS A 61 4.58 -11.35 -1.82
N LEU A 62 5.61 -11.73 -1.09
CA LEU A 62 5.91 -13.12 -0.77
C LEU A 62 4.88 -13.67 0.24
N ARG A 63 3.90 -14.45 -0.26
CA ARG A 63 2.77 -14.92 0.55
C ARG A 63 3.17 -15.75 1.79
N PRO A 64 4.08 -16.75 1.71
CA PRO A 64 4.48 -17.55 2.87
C PRO A 64 5.61 -16.88 3.68
N GLN A 65 5.46 -15.59 4.02
CA GLN A 65 6.51 -14.77 4.64
C GLN A 65 7.11 -15.41 5.89
N THR A 66 6.29 -15.90 6.82
CA THR A 66 6.76 -16.45 8.11
C THR A 66 7.45 -17.81 7.99
N GLY A 67 7.16 -18.57 6.93
CA GLY A 67 7.88 -19.81 6.62
C GLY A 67 9.20 -19.56 5.89
N TRP A 68 9.23 -18.57 4.99
CA TRP A 68 10.43 -18.21 4.24
C TRP A 68 11.46 -17.44 5.06
N LEU A 69 11.02 -16.50 5.90
CA LEU A 69 11.91 -15.62 6.68
C LEU A 69 12.96 -16.38 7.52
N PRO A 70 12.62 -17.43 8.29
CA PRO A 70 13.63 -18.17 9.03
C PRO A 70 14.62 -18.91 8.14
N LEU A 71 14.16 -19.47 7.01
CA LEU A 71 15.00 -20.16 6.03
C LEU A 71 15.99 -19.19 5.37
N ALA A 72 15.50 -18.03 4.91
CA ALA A 72 16.32 -17.07 4.16
C ALA A 72 17.41 -16.40 5.00
N PHE A 73 17.15 -16.21 6.29
CA PHE A 73 18.04 -15.49 7.20
C PHE A 73 18.62 -16.35 8.33
N ALA A 74 18.53 -17.67 8.22
CA ALA A 74 19.01 -18.65 9.20
C ALA A 74 18.53 -18.39 10.64
N LEU A 75 17.27 -17.95 10.80
CA LEU A 75 16.70 -17.59 12.11
C LEU A 75 16.30 -18.80 12.94
N ASP A 76 16.35 -19.98 12.36
CA ASP A 76 16.34 -21.27 13.04
C ASP A 76 17.68 -21.57 13.74
N TRP A 77 18.80 -20.96 13.30
CA TRP A 77 20.14 -21.14 13.89
C TRP A 77 20.60 -19.98 14.77
N ASN A 78 20.41 -18.73 14.31
CA ASN A 78 20.90 -17.56 15.02
C ASN A 78 19.96 -16.36 14.83
N ARG A 79 19.83 -15.53 15.87
CA ARG A 79 18.96 -14.34 15.87
C ARG A 79 19.68 -13.17 16.56
N PRO A 80 19.59 -11.92 16.06
CA PRO A 80 18.90 -11.45 14.85
C PRO A 80 19.78 -11.49 13.58
N PRO A 81 19.20 -11.35 12.38
CA PRO A 81 19.98 -11.18 11.14
C PRO A 81 20.50 -9.74 11.00
N ARG A 82 21.38 -9.50 10.03
CA ARG A 82 21.84 -8.15 9.64
C ARG A 82 21.14 -7.68 8.37
N GLN A 83 20.02 -6.99 8.52
CA GLN A 83 19.35 -6.29 7.42
C GLN A 83 19.95 -4.87 7.28
N MET A 84 20.01 -4.36 6.05
CA MET A 84 20.49 -3.01 5.75
C MET A 84 19.47 -2.31 4.82
N ASN A 85 19.19 -1.04 5.09
CA ASN A 85 18.33 -0.16 4.29
C ASN A 85 19.16 0.95 3.63
#